data_AF-A0A833G133-F1
#
_entry.id   AF-A0A833G133-F1
#
_cell.length_a   1.000
_cell.length_b   1.000
_cell.length_c   1.000
_cell.angle_alpha   90.00
_cell.angle_beta   90.00
_cell.angle_gamma   90.00
#
_symmetry.space_group_name_H-M   'P 1'
#
loop_
_entity.id
_entity.type
_entity.pdbx_description
1 polymer ?
#
loop_
_entity_poly.entity_id
_entity_poly.type
_entity_poly.pdbx_seq_one_letter_code
_entity_poly.pdbx_strand_id
1 'polypeptide(L)'
;GMAAAKATGADRVELYTGPYGGCHDDSGKAARELEFLGKAAEAARAEGLAVNAGHDLTVANLPALGRRIPFLAEVSIGHGLTADALEYGMAGTVQRFLKACGW
;
A
#
# COMPACT_ATOMS: atom_id res chain seq x y z
N GLY A 1 -4.59 12.90 -13.13
CA GLY A 1 -3.85 13.47 -11.99
C GLY A 1 -4.79 13.66 -10.82
N MET A 2 -4.28 13.97 -9.62
CA MET A 2 -5.09 13.98 -8.39
C MET A 2 -6.23 15.00 -8.42
N ALA A 3 -6.01 16.20 -8.96
CA ALA A 3 -7.08 17.17 -9.18
C ALA A 3 -8.23 16.63 -10.05
N ALA A 4 -7.91 15.86 -11.10
CA ALA A 4 -8.93 15.22 -11.94
C ALA A 4 -9.68 14.12 -11.18
N ALA A 5 -8.98 13.35 -10.33
CA ALA A 5 -9.63 12.37 -9.46
C ALA A 5 -10.54 13.06 -8.42
N LYS A 6 -10.13 14.19 -7.85
CA LYS A 6 -10.98 14.97 -6.95
C LYS A 6 -12.21 15.53 -7.65
N ALA A 7 -12.05 16.00 -8.89
CA ALA A 7 -13.14 16.55 -9.69
C ALA A 7 -14.22 15.52 -10.05
N THR A 8 -13.94 14.21 -9.97
CA THR A 8 -14.99 13.19 -10.14
C THR A 8 -15.93 13.08 -8.93
N GLY A 9 -15.61 13.76 -7.82
CA GLY A 9 -16.31 13.62 -6.55
C GLY A 9 -15.80 12.46 -5.70
N ALA A 10 -14.68 11.83 -6.05
CA ALA A 10 -14.10 10.77 -5.23
C ALA A 10 -13.66 11.28 -3.86
N ASP A 11 -13.88 10.45 -2.84
CA ASP A 11 -13.37 10.69 -1.48
C ASP A 11 -11.95 10.16 -1.30
N ARG A 12 -11.59 9.13 -2.09
CA ARG A 12 -10.34 8.39 -1.97
C ARG A 12 -9.76 7.99 -3.31
N VAL A 13 -8.45 7.75 -3.30
CA VAL A 13 -7.73 7.08 -4.40
C VAL A 13 -6.97 5.88 -3.84
N GLU A 14 -6.84 4.82 -4.63
CA GLU A 14 -5.97 3.68 -4.31
C GLU A 14 -4.73 3.73 -5.19
N LEU A 15 -3.55 3.75 -4.55
CA LEU A 15 -2.28 3.73 -5.24
C LEU A 15 -1.97 2.32 -5.74
N TYR A 16 -1.63 2.22 -7.03
CA TYR A 16 -1.16 0.98 -7.62
C TYR A 16 0.29 0.69 -7.21
N THR A 17 0.45 -0.31 -6.35
CA THR A 17 1.73 -0.70 -5.71
C THR A 17 2.43 -1.88 -6.39
N GLY A 18 1.92 -2.39 -7.51
CA GLY A 18 2.52 -3.54 -8.21
C GLY A 18 4.01 -3.39 -8.54
N PRO A 19 4.47 -2.25 -9.08
CA PRO A 19 5.89 -2.03 -9.35
C PRO A 19 6.77 -2.11 -8.09
N TYR A 20 6.25 -1.66 -6.95
CA TYR A 20 6.90 -1.76 -5.64
C TYR A 20 6.88 -3.21 -5.12
N GLY A 21 5.73 -3.89 -5.17
CA GLY A 21 5.58 -5.29 -4.76
C GLY A 21 6.47 -6.26 -5.55
N GLY A 22 6.66 -5.99 -6.83
CA GLY A 22 7.50 -6.77 -7.75
C GLY A 22 8.99 -6.41 -7.75
N CYS A 23 9.51 -5.69 -6.74
CA CYS A 23 10.94 -5.38 -6.65
C CYS A 23 11.79 -6.53 -6.08
N HIS A 24 11.20 -7.50 -5.38
CA HIS A 24 11.91 -8.64 -4.79
C HIS A 24 13.15 -8.22 -3.97
N ASP A 25 14.35 -8.64 -4.37
CA ASP A 25 15.64 -8.36 -3.75
C ASP A 25 16.31 -7.06 -4.24
N ASP A 26 15.73 -6.38 -5.23
CA ASP A 26 16.21 -5.09 -5.73
C ASP A 26 15.79 -3.94 -4.81
N SER A 27 16.54 -3.78 -3.72
CA SER A 27 16.33 -2.69 -2.74
C SER A 27 16.45 -1.28 -3.35
N GLY A 28 17.27 -1.11 -4.40
CA GLY A 28 17.45 0.17 -5.08
C GLY A 28 16.21 0.58 -5.87
N LYS A 29 15.62 -0.36 -6.60
CA LYS A 29 14.34 -0.16 -7.28
C LYS A 29 13.20 0.02 -6.28
N ALA A 30 13.14 -0.80 -5.23
CA ALA A 30 12.12 -0.69 -4.19
C ALA A 30 12.09 0.71 -3.54
N ALA A 31 13.26 1.29 -3.25
CA ALA A 31 13.36 2.64 -2.70
C ALA A 31 12.84 3.72 -3.66
N ARG A 32 13.09 3.58 -4.97
CA ARG A 32 12.60 4.51 -5.99
C ARG A 32 11.08 4.44 -6.16
N GLU A 33 10.53 3.24 -6.25
CA GLU A 33 9.08 3.03 -6.35
C GLU A 33 8.36 3.52 -5.09
N LEU A 34 8.94 3.28 -3.90
CA LEU A 34 8.41 3.76 -2.64
C LEU A 34 8.35 5.29 -2.59
N GLU A 35 9.39 5.97 -3.08
CA GLU A 35 9.40 7.44 -3.15
C GLU A 35 8.39 7.97 -4.18
N PHE A 36 8.22 7.28 -5.31
CA PHE A 36 7.21 7.62 -6.30
C PHE A 36 5.79 7.54 -5.71
N LEU A 37 5.49 6.45 -4.99
CA LEU A 37 4.23 6.27 -4.26
C LEU A 37 4.04 7.37 -3.19
N GLY A 38 5.10 7.72 -2.47
CA GLY A 38 5.08 8.79 -1.47
C GLY A 38 4.66 10.15 -2.05
N LYS A 39 5.26 10.54 -3.18
CA LYS A 39 4.90 11.77 -3.89
C LYS A 39 3.46 11.75 -4.41
N ALA A 40 3.00 10.60 -4.92
CA ALA A 40 1.61 10.44 -5.35
C ALA A 40 0.64 10.59 -4.17
N ALA A 41 0.95 9.99 -3.01
CA ALA A 41 0.15 10.11 -1.80
C ALA A 41 0.08 11.55 -1.28
N GLU A 42 1.20 12.27 -1.29
CA GLU A 42 1.27 13.68 -0.90
C GLU A 42 0.40 14.55 -1.83
N ALA A 43 0.47 14.31 -3.14
CA ALA A 43 -0.39 15.00 -4.11
C ALA A 43 -1.88 14.70 -3.89
N ALA A 44 -2.24 13.45 -3.59
CA ALA A 44 -3.63 13.09 -3.28
C ALA A 44 -4.12 13.80 -2.01
N ARG A 45 -3.28 13.83 -0.96
CA ARG A 45 -3.58 14.51 0.29
C ARG A 45 -3.76 16.02 0.11
N ALA A 46 -2.95 16.64 -0.76
CA ALA A 46 -3.07 18.07 -1.07
C ALA A 46 -4.42 18.43 -1.72
N GLU A 47 -5.03 17.50 -2.45
CA GLU A 47 -6.37 17.64 -3.05
C GLU A 47 -7.51 17.25 -2.09
N GLY A 48 -7.18 16.88 -0.85
CA GLY A 48 -8.16 16.43 0.15
C GLY A 48 -8.75 15.05 -0.17
N LEU A 49 -7.99 14.17 -0.81
CA LEU A 49 -8.33 12.76 -1.02
C LEU A 49 -7.68 11.90 0.06
N ALA A 50 -8.44 10.97 0.64
CA ALA A 50 -7.84 9.92 1.46
C ALA A 50 -7.10 8.92 0.57
N VAL A 51 -6.03 8.33 1.09
CA VAL A 51 -5.14 7.47 0.31
C VAL A 51 -5.26 6.03 0.78
N ASN A 52 -5.69 5.17 -0.11
CA ASN A 52 -5.57 3.72 0.04
C ASN A 52 -4.35 3.24 -0.77
N ALA A 53 -3.89 2.02 -0.49
CA ALA A 53 -2.92 1.31 -1.31
C ALA A 53 -3.29 -0.17 -1.37
N GLY A 54 -2.70 -0.94 -2.28
CA GLY A 54 -3.17 -2.30 -2.51
C GLY A 54 -2.13 -3.22 -3.14
N HIS A 55 -2.50 -3.87 -4.24
CA HIS A 55 -1.67 -4.71 -5.13
C HIS A 55 -0.26 -5.17 -4.67
N ASP A 56 -0.05 -6.48 -4.61
CA ASP A 56 1.24 -7.16 -4.33
C ASP A 56 1.94 -6.74 -3.02
N LEU A 57 1.16 -6.26 -2.05
CA LEU A 57 1.65 -6.06 -0.69
C LEU A 57 1.69 -7.39 0.08
N THR A 58 2.75 -7.53 0.88
CA THR A 58 3.07 -8.68 1.72
C THR A 58 3.40 -8.20 3.13
N VAL A 59 3.42 -9.12 4.09
CA VAL A 59 3.85 -8.83 5.47
C VAL A 59 5.24 -8.17 5.52
N ALA A 60 6.12 -8.50 4.57
CA ALA A 60 7.50 -8.01 4.55
C ALA A 60 7.65 -6.59 4.00
N ASN A 61 6.90 -6.23 2.95
CA ASN A 61 7.05 -4.93 2.27
C ASN A 61 6.12 -3.84 2.83
N LEU A 62 4.97 -4.22 3.40
CA LEU A 62 3.97 -3.29 3.92
C LEU A 62 4.50 -2.30 4.97
N PRO A 63 5.39 -2.68 5.92
CA PRO A 63 5.90 -1.74 6.92
C PRO A 63 6.67 -0.56 6.34
N ALA A 64 7.40 -0.76 5.24
CA ALA A 64 8.14 0.34 4.60
C ALA A 64 7.19 1.32 3.90
N LEU A 65 6.13 0.81 3.27
CA LEU A 65 5.06 1.63 2.70
C LEU A 65 4.36 2.47 3.77
N GLY A 66 3.93 1.83 4.88
CA GLY A 66 3.27 2.52 6.00
C GLY A 66 4.15 3.61 6.62
N ARG A 67 5.47 3.38 6.72
CA ARG A 67 6.41 4.42 7.19
C ARG A 67 6.55 5.59 6.22
N ARG A 68 6.56 5.35 4.91
CA ARG A 68 6.66 6.42 3.90
C ARG A 68 5.36 7.23 3.77
N ILE A 69 4.22 6.58 3.99
CA ILE A 69 2.88 7.14 3.85
C ILE A 69 2.10 6.87 5.15
N PRO A 70 2.43 7.57 6.26
CA PRO A 70 1.83 7.29 7.57
C PRO A 70 0.34 7.68 7.67
N PHE A 71 -0.20 8.31 6.63
CA PHE A 71 -1.60 8.70 6.50
C PHE A 71 -2.38 7.80 5.52
N LEU A 72 -1.88 6.60 5.22
CA LEU A 72 -2.69 5.58 4.56
C LEU A 72 -3.95 5.32 5.39
N ALA A 73 -5.09 5.41 4.73
CA ALA A 73 -6.39 5.21 5.35
C ALA A 73 -6.79 3.73 5.38
N GLU A 74 -6.34 2.94 4.40
CA GLU A 74 -6.62 1.51 4.26
C GLU A 74 -5.60 0.85 3.32
N VAL A 75 -5.41 -0.47 3.47
CA VAL A 75 -4.75 -1.30 2.45
C VAL A 75 -5.60 -2.50 2.05
N SER A 76 -5.75 -2.69 0.74
CA SER A 76 -6.55 -3.76 0.13
C SER A 76 -5.64 -4.91 -0.34
N ILE A 77 -5.65 -6.05 0.36
CA ILE A 77 -4.70 -7.16 0.11
C ILE A 77 -5.46 -8.45 -0.20
N GLY A 78 -5.26 -8.97 -1.42
CA GLY A 78 -5.89 -10.21 -1.91
C GLY A 78 -4.90 -11.37 -1.97
N HIS A 79 -4.20 -11.52 -3.10
CA HIS A 79 -3.34 -12.68 -3.37
C HIS A 79 -2.29 -12.94 -2.28
N GLY A 80 -1.58 -11.90 -1.81
CA GLY A 80 -0.58 -12.04 -0.75
C GLY A 80 -1.16 -12.53 0.58
N LEU A 81 -2.39 -12.14 0.91
CA LEU A 81 -3.11 -12.63 2.09
C LEU A 81 -3.52 -14.10 1.90
N THR A 82 -4.12 -14.44 0.76
CA THR A 82 -4.52 -15.84 0.49
C THR A 82 -3.32 -16.78 0.47
N ALA A 83 -2.20 -16.38 -0.12
CA ALA A 83 -0.98 -17.18 -0.17
C ALA A 83 -0.38 -17.41 1.23
N ASP A 84 -0.23 -16.35 2.04
CA ASP A 84 0.24 -16.47 3.42
C ASP A 84 -0.73 -17.34 4.27
N ALA A 85 -2.04 -17.25 4.02
CA ALA A 85 -3.04 -18.06 4.72
C ALA A 85 -2.94 -19.57 4.43
N LEU A 86 -2.34 -19.99 3.31
CA LEU A 86 -2.04 -21.40 3.06
C LEU A 86 -0.97 -21.95 4.01
N GLU A 87 -0.08 -21.10 4.51
CA GLU A 87 0.99 -21.47 5.43
C GLU A 87 0.59 -21.29 6.90
N TYR A 88 -0.10 -20.19 7.24
CA TYR A 88 -0.35 -19.78 8.63
C TYR A 88 -1.83 -19.84 9.05
N GLY A 89 -2.73 -20.21 8.12
CA GLY A 89 -4.17 -20.18 8.32
C GLY A 89 -4.73 -18.75 8.30
N MET A 90 -6.01 -18.61 7.90
CA MET A 90 -6.66 -17.29 7.70
C MET A 90 -6.54 -16.37 8.93
N ALA A 91 -6.86 -16.87 10.13
CA ALA A 91 -6.79 -16.06 11.35
C ALA A 91 -5.35 -15.62 11.68
N GLY A 92 -4.37 -16.51 11.51
CA GLY A 92 -2.96 -16.22 11.74
C GLY A 92 -2.44 -15.17 10.77
N THR A 93 -2.77 -15.32 9.48
CA THR A 93 -2.37 -14.37 8.44
C THR A 93 -2.98 -12.98 8.66
N VAL A 94 -4.26 -12.87 9.00
CA VAL A 94 -4.87 -11.57 9.32
C VAL A 94 -4.10 -10.86 10.43
N GLN A 95 -3.76 -11.57 11.51
CA GLN A 95 -2.96 -10.99 12.61
C GLN A 95 -1.56 -10.54 12.15
N ARG A 96 -0.92 -11.31 11.26
CA ARG A 96 0.38 -10.93 10.70
C ARG A 96 0.32 -9.66 9.87
N PHE A 97 -0.70 -9.49 9.04
CA PHE A 97 -0.89 -8.27 8.24
C PHE A 97 -1.26 -7.07 9.11
N LEU A 98 -2.13 -7.23 10.12
CA LEU A 98 -2.42 -6.18 11.10
C LEU A 98 -1.14 -5.70 11.80
N LYS A 99 -0.31 -6.64 12.27
CA LYS A 99 0.99 -6.30 12.87
C LYS A 99 1.91 -5.56 11.89
N ALA A 100 1.91 -5.92 10.61
CA ALA A 100 2.67 -5.21 9.58
C ALA A 100 2.14 -3.79 9.30
N CYS A 101 0.83 -3.55 9.49
CA CYS A 101 0.23 -2.22 9.52
C CYS A 101 0.52 -1.44 10.82
N GLY A 102 1.14 -2.08 11.82
CA GLY A 102 1.45 -1.47 13.12
C GLY A 102 0.32 -1.55 14.16
N TRP A 103 -0.60 -2.50 14.01
CA TRP A 103 -1.71 -2.77 14.94
C TRP A 103 -1.37 -3.89 15.92
#